data_AF-A0AAV0XYI3-F1
#
_entry.id   AF-A0AAV0XYI3-F1
#
_cell.length_a   1.000
_cell.length_b   1.000
_cell.length_c   1.000
_cell.angle_alpha   90.00
_cell.angle_beta   90.00
_cell.angle_gamma   90.00
#
_symmetry.space_group_name_H-M   'P 1'
#
loop_
_entity.id
_entity.type
_entity.pdbx_description
1 polymer ?
#
loop_
_entity_poly.entity_id
_entity_poly.type
_entity_poly.pdbx_seq_one_letter_code
_entity_poly.pdbx_strand_id
1 'polypeptide(L)'
;MLLTWYDGVTPFKLSRQLIQKVSDFMFNNRLNLPLEFARKPRELKYLLRWKGVEYRTFLLYLGVVALKGVLDDKKYNNFLTLNVAMSILLNPKTCNNEEMREYARSLLQHFVQTFMILYNESFITQHFHGLIHLVDDAEHFAPMIDAFTLDSISAFPFENCL
;
A
#
# COMPACT_ATOMS: atom_id res chain seq x y z
N MET A 1 -0.50 -7.70 6.19
CA MET A 1 -1.88 -7.54 5.64
C MET A 1 -2.16 -8.53 4.51
N LEU A 2 -1.58 -8.40 3.30
CA LEU A 2 -1.88 -9.33 2.19
C LEU A 2 -1.59 -10.81 2.52
N LEU A 3 -0.45 -11.10 3.14
CA LEU A 3 -0.11 -12.44 3.60
C LEU A 3 -1.07 -12.94 4.68
N THR A 4 -1.55 -12.05 5.54
CA THR A 4 -2.56 -12.35 6.56
C THR A 4 -3.86 -12.84 5.91
N TRP A 5 -4.28 -12.21 4.82
CA TRP A 5 -5.49 -12.60 4.09
C TRP A 5 -5.32 -13.88 3.29
N TYR A 6 -4.14 -14.09 2.69
CA TYR A 6 -3.86 -15.24 1.82
C TYR A 6 -3.54 -16.52 2.59
N ASP A 7 -2.63 -16.46 3.56
CA ASP A 7 -2.12 -17.62 4.29
C ASP A 7 -1.98 -17.39 5.81
N GLY A 8 -2.66 -16.37 6.34
CA GLY A 8 -2.67 -16.11 7.78
C GLY A 8 -3.51 -17.12 8.57
N VAL A 9 -3.68 -16.83 9.85
CA VAL A 9 -4.54 -17.61 10.75
C VAL A 9 -6.00 -17.13 10.69
N THR A 10 -6.93 -18.03 10.97
CA THR A 10 -8.33 -17.66 11.26
C THR A 10 -8.38 -16.80 12.53
N PRO A 11 -9.25 -15.79 12.61
CA PRO A 11 -10.33 -15.44 11.67
C PRO A 11 -9.91 -14.44 10.55
N PHE A 12 -8.62 -14.10 10.43
CA PHE A 12 -8.15 -13.05 9.51
C PHE A 12 -7.91 -13.53 8.08
N LYS A 13 -7.66 -14.84 7.91
CA LYS A 13 -7.54 -15.49 6.60
C LYS A 13 -8.86 -15.42 5.84
N LEU A 14 -8.79 -15.04 4.56
CA LEU A 14 -9.94 -15.05 3.68
C LEU A 14 -10.31 -16.48 3.28
N SER A 15 -11.59 -16.69 2.96
CA SER A 15 -12.02 -17.96 2.39
C SER A 15 -11.35 -18.21 1.04
N ARG A 16 -11.20 -19.48 0.67
CA ARG A 16 -10.58 -19.85 -0.62
C ARG A 16 -11.30 -19.22 -1.82
N GLN A 17 -12.63 -19.08 -1.74
CA GLN A 17 -13.43 -18.44 -2.78
C GLN A 17 -13.09 -16.95 -2.92
N LEU A 18 -12.94 -16.24 -1.81
CA LEU A 18 -12.56 -14.81 -1.80
C LEU A 18 -11.13 -14.61 -2.31
N ILE A 19 -10.19 -15.48 -1.92
CA ILE A 19 -8.81 -15.48 -2.44
C ILE A 19 -8.81 -15.72 -3.95
N GLN A 20 -9.63 -16.65 -4.44
CA GLN A 20 -9.76 -16.94 -5.87
C GLN A 20 -10.31 -15.73 -6.63
N LYS A 21 -11.35 -15.07 -6.10
CA LYS A 21 -11.93 -13.85 -6.69
C LYS A 21 -10.88 -12.75 -6.90
N VAL A 22 -10.03 -12.49 -5.90
CA VAL A 22 -8.92 -11.51 -6.04
C VAL A 22 -7.88 -12.01 -7.04
N SER A 23 -7.55 -13.30 -7.01
CA SER A 23 -6.57 -13.89 -7.92
C SER A 23 -7.01 -13.82 -9.39
N ASP A 24 -8.28 -14.09 -9.67
CA ASP A 24 -8.88 -14.01 -11.00
C ASP A 24 -8.92 -12.56 -11.49
N PHE A 25 -9.27 -11.61 -10.61
CA PHE A 25 -9.18 -10.19 -10.93
C PHE A 25 -7.77 -9.79 -11.35
N MET A 26 -6.75 -10.21 -10.59
CA MET A 26 -5.35 -9.92 -10.90
C MET A 26 -4.91 -10.58 -12.21
N PHE A 27 -5.33 -11.82 -12.48
CA PHE A 27 -5.02 -12.52 -13.72
C PHE A 27 -5.66 -11.85 -14.94
N ASN A 28 -6.95 -11.53 -14.86
CA ASN A 28 -7.72 -10.97 -15.99
C ASN A 28 -7.25 -9.55 -16.37
N ASN A 29 -6.68 -8.79 -15.43
CA ASN A 29 -6.17 -7.44 -15.69
C ASN A 29 -4.70 -7.38 -16.14
N ARG A 30 -4.06 -8.53 -16.43
CA ARG A 30 -2.65 -8.59 -16.87
C ARG A 30 -2.34 -7.83 -18.15
N LEU A 31 -3.32 -7.72 -19.05
CA LEU A 31 -3.18 -7.05 -20.33
C LEU A 31 -3.82 -5.65 -20.33
N ASN A 32 -4.50 -5.28 -19.25
CA ASN A 32 -5.22 -4.01 -19.13
C ASN A 32 -4.40 -2.93 -18.43
N LEU A 33 -3.16 -3.25 -18.01
CA LEU A 33 -2.28 -2.26 -17.41
C LEU A 33 -1.49 -1.51 -18.48
N PRO A 34 -1.34 -0.19 -18.32
CA PRO A 34 -0.47 0.63 -19.16
C PRO A 34 0.97 0.12 -19.19
N LEU A 35 1.70 0.46 -20.26
CA LEU A 35 3.08 0.01 -20.51
C LEU A 35 4.07 0.57 -19.48
N GLU A 36 3.72 1.66 -18.81
CA GLU A 36 4.47 2.33 -17.75
C GLU A 36 4.61 1.44 -16.50
N PHE A 37 3.75 0.43 -16.33
CA PHE A 37 3.88 -0.52 -15.25
C PHE A 37 4.93 -1.59 -15.60
N ALA A 38 6.09 -1.50 -14.95
CA ALA A 38 7.24 -2.40 -15.18
C ALA A 38 6.93 -3.91 -15.03
N ARG A 39 5.86 -4.28 -14.34
CA ARG A 39 5.46 -5.70 -14.14
C ARG A 39 3.96 -5.90 -14.27
N LYS A 40 3.60 -6.99 -14.94
CA LYS A 40 2.22 -7.47 -15.02
C LYS A 40 1.76 -8.05 -13.67
N PRO A 41 0.48 -7.86 -13.29
CA PRO A 41 -0.09 -8.35 -12.06
C PRO A 41 -0.10 -9.86 -12.05
N ARG A 42 0.23 -10.43 -10.90
CA ARG A 42 0.23 -11.87 -10.70
C ARG A 42 -0.83 -12.23 -9.68
N GLU A 43 -1.32 -13.46 -9.77
CA GLU A 43 -2.29 -13.99 -8.82
C GLU A 43 -1.68 -14.08 -7.41
N LEU A 44 -2.53 -14.19 -6.40
CA LEU A 44 -2.10 -14.18 -5.00
C LEU A 44 -1.22 -15.38 -4.62
N LYS A 45 -1.26 -16.49 -5.38
CA LYS A 45 -0.35 -17.63 -5.17
C LYS A 45 1.13 -17.29 -5.31
N TYR A 46 1.44 -16.16 -5.95
CA TYR A 46 2.80 -15.68 -6.12
C TYR A 46 3.18 -14.57 -5.13
N LEU A 47 2.35 -14.27 -4.13
CA LEU A 47 2.56 -13.16 -3.19
C LEU A 47 3.96 -13.16 -2.58
N LEU A 48 4.49 -14.30 -2.12
CA LEU A 48 5.84 -14.39 -1.54
C LEU A 48 6.97 -14.08 -2.53
N ARG A 49 6.67 -14.04 -3.84
CA ARG A 49 7.62 -13.75 -4.92
C ARG A 49 7.35 -12.40 -5.57
N TRP A 50 6.41 -11.61 -5.07
CA TRP A 50 6.18 -10.24 -5.53
C TRP A 50 7.37 -9.35 -5.20
N LYS A 51 7.71 -8.45 -6.13
CA LYS A 51 8.66 -7.36 -5.88
C LYS A 51 7.93 -6.10 -5.41
N GLY A 52 8.67 -5.14 -4.87
CA GLY A 52 8.13 -3.86 -4.38
C GLY A 52 7.19 -3.19 -5.39
N VAL A 53 7.57 -3.14 -6.67
CA VAL A 53 6.74 -2.55 -7.74
C VAL A 53 5.36 -3.22 -7.89
N GLU A 54 5.23 -4.50 -7.61
CA GLU A 54 3.94 -5.20 -7.69
C GLU A 54 3.06 -4.90 -6.47
N TYR A 55 3.67 -4.81 -5.28
CA TYR A 55 2.97 -4.34 -4.09
C TYR A 55 2.53 -2.88 -4.24
N ARG A 56 3.35 -2.02 -4.84
CA ARG A 56 3.01 -0.64 -5.16
C ARG A 56 1.82 -0.58 -6.10
N THR A 57 1.87 -1.30 -7.22
CA THR A 57 0.75 -1.35 -8.20
C THR A 57 -0.54 -1.85 -7.55
N PHE A 58 -0.43 -2.87 -6.69
CA PHE A 58 -1.58 -3.36 -5.94
C PHE A 58 -2.11 -2.31 -4.96
N LEU A 59 -1.25 -1.68 -4.16
CA LEU A 59 -1.67 -0.71 -3.15
C LEU A 59 -2.33 0.52 -3.77
N LEU A 60 -1.73 1.09 -4.82
CA LEU A 60 -2.15 2.37 -5.38
C LEU A 60 -3.29 2.26 -6.41
N TYR A 61 -3.39 1.13 -7.13
CA TYR A 61 -4.31 1.02 -8.27
C TYR A 61 -5.23 -0.21 -8.17
N LEU A 62 -4.68 -1.42 -8.27
CA LEU A 62 -5.51 -2.61 -8.47
C LEU A 62 -6.26 -3.04 -7.21
N GLY A 63 -5.64 -2.91 -6.04
CA GLY A 63 -6.15 -3.41 -4.77
C GLY A 63 -7.45 -2.74 -4.34
N VAL A 64 -7.61 -1.44 -4.65
CA VAL A 64 -8.85 -0.69 -4.37
C VAL A 64 -10.05 -1.38 -5.05
N VAL A 65 -9.89 -1.77 -6.32
CA VAL A 65 -10.94 -2.47 -7.07
C VAL A 65 -11.03 -3.94 -6.68
N ALA A 66 -9.89 -4.60 -6.55
CA ALA A 66 -9.80 -6.04 -6.30
C ALA A 66 -10.38 -6.46 -4.94
N LEU A 67 -10.29 -5.59 -3.94
CA LEU A 67 -10.73 -5.86 -2.56
C LEU A 67 -12.17 -5.42 -2.28
N LYS A 68 -12.78 -4.64 -3.17
CA LYS A 68 -14.14 -4.15 -2.99
C LYS A 68 -15.14 -5.30 -3.02
N GLY A 69 -15.92 -5.45 -1.94
CA GLY A 69 -16.84 -6.58 -1.78
C GLY A 69 -16.14 -7.94 -1.63
N VAL A 70 -14.86 -7.93 -1.23
CA VAL A 70 -14.09 -9.11 -0.78
C VAL A 70 -13.79 -9.00 0.70
N LEU A 71 -13.34 -7.82 1.15
CA LEU A 71 -13.13 -7.52 2.55
C LEU A 71 -14.44 -7.01 3.21
N ASP A 72 -14.54 -7.16 4.52
CA ASP A 72 -15.53 -6.42 5.30
C ASP A 72 -15.26 -4.92 5.23
N ASP A 73 -16.30 -4.11 5.40
CA ASP A 73 -16.24 -2.66 5.20
C ASP A 73 -15.17 -2.00 6.08
N LYS A 74 -14.96 -2.48 7.30
CA LYS A 74 -13.95 -1.92 8.21
C LYS A 74 -12.54 -2.21 7.73
N LYS A 75 -12.24 -3.46 7.34
CA LYS A 75 -10.93 -3.81 6.75
C LYS A 75 -10.69 -3.14 5.40
N TYR A 76 -11.74 -2.98 4.59
CA TYR A 76 -11.65 -2.28 3.31
C TYR A 76 -11.35 -0.79 3.53
N ASN A 77 -12.05 -0.12 4.45
CA ASN A 77 -11.78 1.29 4.79
C ASN A 77 -10.39 1.48 5.39
N ASN A 78 -9.90 0.54 6.20
CA ASN A 78 -8.53 0.55 6.69
C ASN A 78 -7.52 0.45 5.53
N PHE A 79 -7.74 -0.45 4.56
CA PHE A 79 -6.93 -0.50 3.33
C PHE A 79 -6.98 0.81 2.53
N LEU A 80 -8.16 1.41 2.37
CA LEU A 80 -8.30 2.69 1.66
C LEU A 80 -7.59 3.83 2.37
N THR A 81 -7.60 3.85 3.70
CA THR A 81 -6.86 4.84 4.51
C THR A 81 -5.38 4.83 4.14
N LEU A 82 -4.77 3.64 4.06
CA LEU A 82 -3.38 3.47 3.63
C LEU A 82 -3.18 3.89 2.16
N ASN A 83 -4.08 3.49 1.26
CA ASN A 83 -4.03 3.86 -0.15
C ASN A 83 -4.02 5.39 -0.34
N VAL A 84 -4.90 6.12 0.35
CA VAL A 84 -5.00 7.58 0.25
C VAL A 84 -3.76 8.25 0.82
N ALA A 85 -3.31 7.83 2.01
CA ALA A 85 -2.09 8.38 2.62
C ALA A 85 -0.88 8.25 1.70
N MET A 86 -0.66 7.06 1.13
CA MET A 86 0.44 6.84 0.19
C MET A 86 0.25 7.61 -1.11
N SER A 87 -0.97 7.73 -1.62
CA SER A 87 -1.25 8.51 -2.84
C SER A 87 -0.92 9.99 -2.67
N ILE A 88 -1.14 10.56 -1.47
CA ILE A 88 -0.77 11.93 -1.14
C ILE A 88 0.75 12.10 -1.18
N LEU A 89 1.49 11.20 -0.51
CA LEU A 89 2.95 11.29 -0.37
C LEU A 89 3.71 10.97 -1.66
N LEU A 90 3.05 10.32 -2.62
CA LEU A 90 3.59 9.91 -3.91
C LEU A 90 3.14 10.80 -5.07
N ASN A 91 2.39 11.86 -4.81
CA ASN A 91 2.00 12.83 -5.83
C ASN A 91 2.71 14.17 -5.54
N PRO A 92 3.46 14.73 -6.51
CA PRO A 92 4.23 15.95 -6.27
C PRO A 92 3.38 17.12 -5.77
N LYS A 93 2.16 17.30 -6.28
CA LYS A 93 1.33 18.46 -5.91
C LYS A 93 0.85 18.37 -4.46
N THR A 94 0.44 17.19 -4.02
CA THR A 94 -0.06 16.98 -2.66
C THR A 94 1.06 16.77 -1.67
N CYS A 95 2.14 16.09 -2.04
CA CYS A 95 3.29 15.86 -1.16
C CYS A 95 4.00 17.18 -0.81
N ASN A 96 4.07 18.12 -1.74
CA ASN A 96 4.66 19.45 -1.48
C ASN A 96 3.70 20.41 -0.76
N ASN A 97 2.45 20.03 -0.53
CA ASN A 97 1.50 20.81 0.26
C ASN A 97 1.53 20.36 1.74
N GLU A 98 1.78 21.30 2.64
CA GLU A 98 1.93 21.02 4.08
C GLU A 98 0.66 20.47 4.73
N GLU A 99 -0.51 21.04 4.43
CA GLU A 99 -1.79 20.56 4.96
C GLU A 99 -2.08 19.12 4.50
N MET A 100 -1.74 18.80 3.26
CA MET A 100 -1.88 17.45 2.72
C MET A 100 -0.91 16.47 3.38
N ARG A 101 0.33 16.87 3.68
CA ARG A 101 1.27 16.03 4.45
C ARG A 101 0.73 15.76 5.86
N GLU A 102 0.22 16.77 6.56
CA GLU A 102 -0.38 16.59 7.89
C GLU A 102 -1.61 15.69 7.83
N TYR A 103 -2.42 15.81 6.78
CA TYR A 103 -3.54 14.90 6.56
C TYR A 103 -3.06 13.46 6.31
N ALA A 104 -2.01 13.26 5.51
CA ALA A 104 -1.40 11.95 5.32
C ALA A 104 -0.87 11.36 6.64
N ARG A 105 -0.23 12.17 7.49
CA ARG A 105 0.21 11.76 8.84
C ARG A 105 -0.96 11.26 9.67
N SER A 106 -2.04 12.02 9.73
CA SER A 106 -3.27 11.65 10.42
C SER A 106 -3.86 10.34 9.88
N LEU A 107 -3.85 10.13 8.57
CA LEU A 107 -4.31 8.90 7.94
C LEU A 107 -3.42 7.70 8.28
N LEU A 108 -2.10 7.84 8.27
CA LEU A 108 -1.19 6.75 8.63
C LEU A 108 -1.33 6.36 10.11
N GLN A 109 -1.44 7.35 11.01
CA GLN A 109 -1.72 7.09 12.42
C GLN A 109 -3.07 6.37 12.60
N HIS A 110 -4.12 6.84 11.93
CA HIS A 110 -5.44 6.21 11.95
C HIS A 110 -5.40 4.78 11.41
N PHE A 111 -4.66 4.55 10.32
CA PHE A 111 -4.46 3.24 9.73
C PHE A 111 -3.83 2.27 10.74
N VAL A 112 -2.75 2.66 11.42
CA VAL A 112 -2.07 1.80 12.41
C VAL A 112 -3.00 1.52 13.60
N GLN A 113 -3.67 2.54 14.14
CA GLN A 113 -4.60 2.39 15.26
C GLN A 113 -5.76 1.45 14.92
N THR A 114 -6.41 1.65 13.77
CA THR A 114 -7.52 0.79 13.35
C THR A 114 -7.06 -0.61 12.94
N PHE A 115 -5.85 -0.75 12.41
CA PHE A 115 -5.28 -2.06 12.08
C PHE A 115 -5.09 -2.93 13.33
N MET A 116 -4.64 -2.35 14.46
CA MET A 116 -4.53 -3.07 15.73
C MET A 116 -5.87 -3.66 16.19
N ILE A 117 -6.93 -2.86 16.08
CA ILE A 117 -8.29 -3.25 16.48
C ILE A 117 -8.85 -4.33 15.55
N LEU A 118 -8.57 -4.25 14.26
CA LEU A 118 -9.16 -5.15 13.24
C LEU A 118 -8.46 -6.50 13.13
N TYR A 119 -7.16 -6.56 13.44
CA TYR A 119 -6.36 -7.77 13.32
C TYR A 119 -5.87 -8.20 14.70
N ASN A 120 -4.79 -7.60 15.19
CA ASN A 120 -4.30 -7.79 16.54
C ASN A 120 -3.14 -6.81 16.76
N GLU A 121 -2.95 -6.35 17.99
CA GLU A 121 -1.78 -5.54 18.35
C GLU A 121 -0.45 -6.28 18.12
N SER A 122 -0.42 -7.60 18.31
CA SER A 122 0.78 -8.42 18.05
C SER A 122 1.27 -8.41 16.59
N PHE A 123 0.46 -7.91 15.65
CA PHE A 123 0.87 -7.77 14.25
C PHE A 123 1.63 -6.46 13.98
N ILE A 124 1.63 -5.52 14.94
CA ILE A 124 2.39 -4.29 14.86
C ILE A 124 3.85 -4.61 15.12
N THR A 125 4.65 -4.44 14.08
CA THR A 125 6.11 -4.55 14.13
C THR A 125 6.73 -3.18 13.91
N GLN A 126 8.05 -3.07 14.03
CA GLN A 126 8.79 -1.83 13.77
C GLN A 126 8.48 -1.21 12.38
N HIS A 127 8.11 -2.02 11.39
CA HIS A 127 7.71 -1.53 10.06
C HIS A 127 6.46 -0.63 10.09
N PHE A 128 5.54 -0.84 11.03
CA PHE A 128 4.36 0.03 11.19
C PHE A 128 4.73 1.37 11.81
N HIS A 129 5.74 1.41 12.69
CA HIS A 129 6.29 2.68 13.17
C HIS A 129 6.99 3.43 12.03
N GLY A 130 7.82 2.73 11.25
CA GLY A 130 8.47 3.32 10.07
C GLY A 130 7.47 3.91 9.08
N LEU A 131 6.30 3.28 8.91
CA LEU A 131 5.22 3.80 8.08
C LEU A 131 4.75 5.19 8.54
N ILE A 132 4.57 5.41 9.84
CA ILE A 132 4.11 6.71 10.39
C ILE A 132 5.16 7.80 10.11
N HIS A 133 6.46 7.45 10.17
CA HIS A 133 7.56 8.38 9.98
C HIS A 133 7.85 8.75 8.51
N LEU A 134 7.18 8.11 7.53
CA LEU A 134 7.34 8.48 6.12
C LEU A 134 6.98 9.96 5.85
N VAL A 135 6.09 10.53 6.65
CA VAL A 135 5.74 11.95 6.51
C VAL A 135 6.87 12.84 7.01
N ASP A 136 7.62 12.40 8.02
CA ASP A 136 8.75 13.16 8.56
C ASP A 136 9.88 13.23 7.52
N ASP A 137 10.11 12.15 6.77
CA ASP A 137 11.01 12.16 5.59
C ASP A 137 10.51 13.16 4.53
N ALA A 138 9.20 13.14 4.24
CA ALA A 138 8.63 14.06 3.27
C ALA A 138 8.75 15.52 3.69
N GLU A 139 8.56 15.84 4.97
CA GLU A 139 8.77 17.19 5.50
C GLU A 139 10.22 17.65 5.43
N HIS A 140 11.15 16.73 5.67
CA HIS A 140 12.57 17.03 5.59
C HIS A 140 13.02 17.33 4.16
N PHE A 141 12.64 16.49 3.19
CA PHE A 141 13.17 16.57 1.83
C PHE A 141 12.34 17.43 0.88
N ALA A 142 11.03 17.62 1.11
CA ALA A 142 10.19 18.44 0.22
C ALA A 142 10.71 19.87 -0.02
N PRO A 143 11.24 20.60 0.98
CA PRO A 143 11.81 21.92 0.76
C PRO A 143 13.13 21.90 -0.05
N MET A 144 13.79 20.76 -0.17
CA MET A 144 15.12 20.62 -0.77
C MET A 144 15.08 20.18 -2.24
N ILE A 145 13.98 19.57 -2.68
CA ILE A 145 13.84 18.94 -4.00
C ILE A 145 12.59 19.48 -4.69
N ASP A 146 12.75 20.09 -5.85
CA ASP A 146 11.60 20.54 -6.65
C ASP A 146 10.73 19.34 -7.07
N ALA A 147 9.41 19.50 -6.97
CA ALA A 147 8.43 18.44 -7.23
C ALA A 147 8.69 17.12 -6.45
N PHE A 148 9.16 17.23 -5.20
CA PHE A 148 9.46 16.09 -4.33
C PHE A 148 8.30 15.09 -4.17
N THR A 149 8.63 13.81 -4.10
CA THR A 149 7.77 12.72 -3.63
C THR A 149 8.60 11.69 -2.87
N LEU A 150 7.98 10.71 -2.20
CA LEU A 150 8.74 9.60 -1.62
C LEU A 150 9.51 8.76 -2.66
N ASP A 151 9.16 8.84 -3.95
CA ASP A 151 9.95 8.18 -5.01
C ASP A 151 11.28 8.92 -5.29
N SER A 152 11.43 10.14 -4.79
CA SER A 152 12.63 10.98 -4.97
C SER A 152 13.76 10.63 -3.97
N ILE A 153 13.50 9.76 -3.01
CA ILE A 153 14.46 9.34 -1.98
C ILE A 153 14.61 7.83 -1.96
N SER A 154 15.84 7.35 -1.73
CA SER A 154 16.13 5.94 -1.53
C SER A 154 17.14 5.78 -0.41
N ALA A 155 16.95 4.75 0.42
CA ALA A 155 17.92 4.32 1.42
C ALA A 155 19.05 3.47 0.82
N PHE A 156 18.99 3.15 -0.48
CA PHE A 156 19.97 2.33 -1.17
C PHE A 156 20.76 3.17 -2.19
N PRO A 157 22.08 3.40 -1.98
CA PRO A 157 22.89 4.18 -2.91
C PRO A 157 23.05 3.56 -4.30
N PHE A 158 22.58 2.32 -4.50
CA PHE A 158 22.69 1.56 -5.76
C PHE A 158 21.34 1.09 -6.29
N GLU A 159 20.22 1.66 -5.85
CA GLU A 159 18.95 1.35 -6.49
C GLU A 159 19.01 1.80 -7.96
N ASN A 160 18.92 0.83 -8.87
CA ASN A 160 18.82 1.08 -10.30
C ASN A 160 17.61 1.99 -10.55
N CYS A 161 17.88 3.24 -10.96
CA CYS A 161 16.90 4.11 -11.59
C CYS A 161 16.58 3.54 -12.99
N LEU A 162 15.79 2.46 -13.03
CA LEU A 162 15.26 1.86 -14.26
C LEU A 162 13.81 2.27 -14.47
#